data_AF-A0A0D6AGR7-F1
#
_entry.id   AF-A0A0D6AGR7-F1
#
_cell.length_a   1.000
_cell.length_b   1.000
_cell.length_c   1.000
_cell.angle_alpha   90.00
_cell.angle_beta   90.00
_cell.angle_gamma   90.00
#
_symmetry.space_group_name_H-M   'P 1'
#
loop_
_entity.id
_entity.type
_entity.pdbx_description
1 polymer ?
#
loop_
_entity_poly.entity_id
_entity_poly.type
_entity_poly.pdbx_seq_one_letter_code
_entity_poly.pdbx_strand_id
1 'polypeptide(L)' 'MGLSFEIGQIILHDLREKEPDFRNPDYKRRFMIIPRDGKMHLLPYEREKAIALLEEGKVIMPLWLDKIHRKLGEKVG' A
#
# COMPACT_ATOMS: atom_id res chain seq x y z
N MET A 1 9.28 -6.63 -12.38
CA MET A 1 8.01 -6.01 -12.84
C MET A 1 7.71 -4.86 -11.90
N GLY A 2 7.66 -3.63 -12.43
CA GLY A 2 7.39 -2.43 -11.62
C GLY A 2 5.89 -2.22 -11.40
N LEU A 3 5.52 -1.27 -10.54
CA LEU A 3 4.17 -0.70 -10.51
C LEU A 3 3.87 -0.08 -11.87
N SER A 4 3.08 -0.74 -12.71
CA SER A 4 2.50 -0.10 -13.89
C SER A 4 1.41 0.88 -13.45
N PHE A 5 1.07 1.85 -14.30
CA PHE A 5 -0.01 2.78 -14.03
C PHE A 5 -1.35 2.06 -13.76
N GLU A 6 -1.62 0.98 -14.48
CA GLU A 6 -2.81 0.13 -14.31
C GLU A 6 -2.84 -0.53 -12.94
N ILE A 7 -1.71 -1.08 -12.49
CA ILE A 7 -1.58 -1.64 -11.15
C ILE A 7 -1.81 -0.57 -10.08
N GLY A 8 -1.29 0.64 -10.30
CA GLY A 8 -1.53 1.78 -9.42
C GLY A 8 -3.01 2.15 -9.31
N GLN A 9 -3.75 2.16 -10.44
CA GLN A 9 -5.19 2.42 -10.47
C GLN A 9 -5.98 1.38 -9.66
N ILE A 10 -5.65 0.09 -9.82
CA ILE A 10 -6.29 -1.00 -9.07
C ILE A 10 -6.06 -0.84 -7.57
N ILE A 11 -4.82 -0.57 -7.16
CA ILE A 11 -4.50 -0.38 -5.73
C ILE A 11 -5.23 0.83 -5.15
N LEU A 12 -5.33 1.93 -5.90
CA LEU A 12 -6.06 3.13 -5.48
C LEU A 12 -7.57 2.88 -5.38
N HIS A 13 -8.12 2.06 -6.27
CA HIS A 13 -9.51 1.63 -6.22
C HIS A 13 -9.78 0.80 -4.96
N ASP A 14 -9.00 -0.27 -4.75
CA ASP A 14 -9.05 -1.11 -3.55
C ASP A 14 -8.93 -0.29 -2.26
N LEU A 15 -8.02 0.67 -2.24
CA LEU A 15 -7.82 1.53 -1.08
C LEU A 15 -9.05 2.40 -0.82
N ARG A 16 -9.67 2.95 -1.87
CA ARG A 16 -10.88 3.76 -1.75
C ARG A 16 -12.08 2.96 -1.26
N GLU A 17 -12.22 1.71 -1.70
CA GLU A 17 -13.29 0.82 -1.25
C GLU A 17 -13.09 0.39 0.21
N LYS A 18 -11.87 -0.03 0.57
CA LYS A 18 -11.57 -0.53 1.92
C LYS A 18 -11.52 0.59 2.94
N GLU A 19 -11.05 1.77 2.53
CA GLU A 19 -10.77 2.88 3.44
C GLU A 19 -11.15 4.21 2.77
N PRO A 20 -12.44 4.59 2.81
CA PRO A 20 -12.92 5.81 2.15
C PRO A 20 -12.19 7.09 2.64
N ASP A 21 -11.72 7.08 3.88
CA ASP A 21 -11.02 8.20 4.52
C ASP A 21 -9.49 8.16 4.34
N PHE A 22 -8.97 7.38 3.37
CA PHE A 22 -7.52 7.26 3.12
C PHE A 22 -6.84 8.61 2.81
N ARG A 23 -7.62 9.64 2.47
CA ARG A 23 -7.15 11.01 2.21
C ARG A 23 -6.88 11.81 3.48
N ASN A 24 -7.33 11.34 4.64
CA ASN A 24 -7.11 11.98 5.91
C ASN A 24 -5.61 11.90 6.29
N PRO A 25 -4.94 13.04 6.52
CA PRO A 25 -3.52 13.06 6.91
C PRO A 25 -3.24 12.36 8.25
N ASP A 26 -4.23 12.32 9.15
CA ASP A 26 -4.13 11.66 10.45
C ASP A 26 -4.35 10.14 10.36
N TYR A 27 -4.53 9.62 9.15
CA TYR A 27 -4.76 8.22 8.92
C TYR A 27 -3.48 7.39 9.15
N LYS A 28 -3.47 6.62 10.24
CA LYS A 28 -2.30 5.86 10.70
C LYS A 28 -2.28 4.39 10.28
N ARG A 29 -3.35 3.85 9.65
CA ARG A 29 -3.30 2.44 9.24
C ARG A 29 -2.30 2.26 8.11
N ARG A 30 -1.59 1.15 8.17
CA ARG A 30 -0.55 0.77 7.23
C ARG A 30 -1.06 -0.42 6.43
N PHE A 31 -0.71 -0.45 5.16
CA PHE A 31 -1.03 -1.56 4.28
C PHE A 31 0.25 -2.18 3.73
N MET A 32 0.10 -3.36 3.16
CA MET A 32 1.08 -3.98 2.31
C MET A 32 0.41 -4.41 1.01
N ILE A 33 1.11 -4.22 -0.09
CA ILE A 33 0.72 -4.71 -1.40
C ILE A 33 1.54 -5.96 -1.67
N ILE A 34 0.85 -7.05 -1.96
CA ILE A 34 1.48 -8.34 -2.28
C ILE A 34 1.06 -8.83 -3.68
N PRO A 35 1.99 -9.26 -4.53
CA PRO A 35 1.66 -9.98 -5.75
C PRO A 35 1.30 -11.43 -5.38
N ARG A 36 0.07 -11.85 -5.69
CA ARG A 36 -0.41 -13.22 -5.55
C ARG A 36 -1.25 -13.57 -6.78
N ASP A 37 -0.93 -14.70 -7.40
CA ASP A 37 -1.65 -15.26 -8.56
C ASP A 37 -1.78 -14.29 -9.75
N GLY A 38 -0.70 -13.55 -10.04
CA GLY A 38 -0.67 -12.55 -11.10
C GLY A 38 -1.47 -11.26 -10.79
N LYS A 39 -2.04 -11.14 -9.59
CA LYS A 39 -2.77 -9.95 -9.12
C LYS A 39 -2.05 -9.28 -7.95
N MET A 40 -2.25 -7.99 -7.79
CA MET A 40 -1.80 -7.24 -6.63
C MET A 40 -2.92 -7.16 -5.60
N HIS A 41 -2.62 -7.46 -4.34
CA HIS A 41 -3.59 -7.44 -3.25
C HIS A 41 -3.17 -6.42 -2.21
N LEU A 42 -4.11 -5.53 -1.85
CA LEU A 42 -3.95 -4.61 -0.73
C LEU A 42 -4.45 -5.26 0.56
N LEU A 43 -3.55 -5.50 1.51
CA LEU A 43 -3.85 -6.08 2.82
C LEU A 43 -3.40 -5.15 3.96
N PRO A 44 -4.03 -5.21 5.14
CA PRO A 44 -3.48 -4.59 6.34
C PRO A 44 -2.02 -5.01 6.56
N TYR A 45 -1.18 -4.08 6.99
CA TYR A 45 0.22 -4.37 7.28
C TYR A 45 0.32 -5.17 8.58
N GLU A 46 0.82 -6.40 8.47
CA GLU A 46 1.10 -7.29 9.60
C GLU A 46 2.60 -7.62 9.55
N ARG A 47 3.34 -7.29 10.61
CA ARG A 47 4.81 -7.36 10.59
C ARG A 47 5.31 -8.80 10.39
N GLU A 48 4.77 -9.73 11.17
CA GLU A 48 5.18 -11.13 11.20
C GLU A 48 4.91 -11.79 9.85
N LYS A 49 3.73 -11.50 9.27
CA LYS A 49 3.36 -11.96 7.93
C LYS A 49 4.21 -11.34 6.84
N ALA A 50 4.55 -10.05 6.95
CA ALA A 50 5.46 -9.41 6.01
C ALA A 50 6.85 -10.05 6.06
N ILE A 51 7.37 -10.37 7.25
CA ILE A 51 8.65 -11.08 7.40
C ILE A 51 8.56 -12.47 6.77
N ALA A 52 7.54 -13.27 7.09
CA ALA A 52 7.38 -14.62 6.54
C ALA A 52 7.32 -14.62 5.00
N LEU A 53 6.55 -13.70 4.42
CA LEU A 53 6.46 -13.56 2.96
C LEU A 53 7.80 -13.14 2.33
N LEU A 54 8.59 -12.29 3.00
CA LEU A 54 9.95 -11.94 2.54
C LEU A 54 10.91 -13.13 2.62
N GLU A 55 10.84 -13.93 3.68
CA GLU A 55 11.62 -15.17 3.84
C GLU A 55 11.28 -16.22 2.77
N GLU A 56 10.02 -16.27 2.33
CA GLU A 56 9.57 -17.07 1.18
C GLU A 56 10.04 -16.50 -0.18
N GLY A 57 10.77 -15.38 -0.20
CA GLY A 57 11.25 -14.73 -1.42
C GLY A 57 10.16 -13.94 -2.17
N LYS A 58 9.01 -13.68 -1.55
CA LYS A 58 7.93 -12.90 -2.18
C LYS A 58 8.21 -11.41 -2.07
N VAL A 59 7.81 -10.67 -3.11
CA VAL A 59 7.88 -9.22 -3.13
C VAL A 59 6.77 -8.64 -2.24
N ILE A 60 7.11 -7.67 -1.41
CA ILE A 60 6.13 -6.93 -0.59
C ILE A 60 6.43 -5.44 -0.73
N MET A 61 5.38 -4.64 -0.96
CA MET A 61 5.49 -3.19 -1.00
C MET A 61 4.70 -2.59 0.16
N PRO A 62 5.36 -2.00 1.17
CA PRO A 62 4.66 -1.33 2.27
C PRO A 62 4.03 -0.02 1.78
N LEU A 63 2.79 0.23 2.19
CA LEU A 63 2.05 1.45 1.93
C LEU A 63 1.76 2.18 3.25
N TRP A 64 2.38 3.35 3.41
CA TRP A 64 2.31 4.19 4.61
C TRP A 64 1.67 5.53 4.25
N LEU A 65 0.36 5.65 4.46
CA LEU A 65 -0.42 6.82 4.05
C LEU A 65 0.01 8.08 4.78
N ASP A 66 0.33 7.99 6.07
CA ASP A 66 0.91 9.06 6.88
C ASP A 66 2.17 9.66 6.21
N LYS A 67 3.09 8.81 5.74
CA LYS A 67 4.31 9.27 5.06
C LYS A 67 4.03 9.84 3.67
N ILE A 68 3.03 9.31 2.97
CA ILE A 68 2.61 9.84 1.67
C ILE A 68 2.02 11.24 1.85
N HIS A 69 1.09 11.41 2.80
CA HIS A 69 0.48 12.70 3.12
C HIS A 69 1.51 13.73 3.54
N ARG A 70 2.44 13.36 4.42
CA ARG A 70 3.54 14.25 4.82
C ARG A 70 4.37 14.72 3.62
N LYS A 71 4.78 13.80 2.74
CA LYS A 71 5.55 14.12 1.53
C LYS A 71 4.76 14.98 0.53
N LEU A 72 3.45 14.80 0.43
CA LEU A 72 2.60 15.63 -0.41
C LEU A 72 2.48 17.05 0.17
N GLY A 73 2.31 17.17 1.49
CA GLY A 73 2.34 18.47 2.17
C GLY A 73 3.65 19.22 1.98
N GLU A 74 4.79 18.53 2.02
CA GLU A 74 6.13 19.11 1.76
C GLU A 74 6.35 19.59 0.31
N LYS A 75 5.60 19.04 -0.66
CA LYS A 75 5.77 19.36 -2.09
C LYS A 75 4.77 20.37 -2.64
N VAL A 76 3.64 20.52 -1.95
CA VAL A 76 2.52 21.40 -2.34
C VAL A 76 2.43 22.61 -1.40
N GLY A 77 3.35 22.71 -0.43
CA GLY A 77 3.57 23.88 0.44
C GLY A 77 4.64 24.81 -0.11
#